data_AF-F8Q8T1-F1
#
_entry.id   AF-F8Q8T1-F1
#
_cell.length_a   1.000
_cell.length_b   1.000
_cell.length_c   1.000
_cell.angle_alpha   90.00
_cell.angle_beta   90.00
_cell.angle_gamma   90.00
#
_symmetry.space_group_name_H-M   'P 1'
#
loop_
_entity.id
_entity.type
_entity.pdbx_description
1 polymer ?
#
loop_
_entity_poly.entity_id
_entity_poly.type
_entity_poly.pdbx_seq_one_letter_code
_entity_poly.pdbx_strand_id
1 'polypeptide(L)'
;MALFKRNSGSKSHRQEAHSSRFPTDNHTLQHLQHIKAVEQCQIPPSSPTSPTPHFFIMSRKLKTGTYIIRSVAVKDGCIGRSKREQQDLAPKKVFSLPAHHDVQQFVVEALDNGRYQLWAGSPTATVDGHLSAILLSSPPPEEWNIVYQPSQKAYTIETASRDRSWTIPSKEGFVQVAVRPSTRPPPRYPENELFTFEAMQPHDD
;
A
#
# COMPACT_ATOMS: atom_id res chain seq x y z
N MET A 1 29.59 43.10 -19.75
CA MET A 1 29.37 43.36 -21.19
C MET A 1 29.82 42.15 -21.98
N ALA A 2 28.90 41.29 -22.39
CA ALA A 2 29.04 40.37 -23.53
C ALA A 2 27.64 39.80 -23.82
N LEU A 3 27.07 40.24 -24.93
CA LEU A 3 25.81 39.74 -25.49
C LEU A 3 26.01 38.34 -26.07
N PHE A 4 24.99 37.47 -25.96
CA PHE A 4 24.70 36.54 -27.05
C PHE A 4 23.21 36.42 -27.32
N LYS A 5 22.92 36.38 -28.62
CA LYS A 5 21.63 36.58 -29.28
C LYS A 5 20.75 35.33 -29.29
N ARG A 6 19.46 35.63 -29.43
CA ARG A 6 18.29 34.80 -29.76
C ARG A 6 18.55 33.71 -30.80
N ASN A 7 17.76 32.64 -30.73
CA ASN A 7 17.25 32.03 -31.94
C ASN A 7 15.77 31.63 -31.79
N SER A 8 15.04 31.83 -32.88
CA SER A 8 13.59 31.78 -33.03
C SER A 8 13.23 30.95 -34.25
N GLY A 9 12.11 30.23 -34.20
CA GLY A 9 11.51 29.53 -35.34
C GLY A 9 11.48 28.01 -35.11
N SER A 10 10.49 27.25 -35.58
CA SER A 10 9.44 27.56 -36.53
C SER A 10 8.30 26.54 -36.42
N LYS A 11 7.17 26.91 -37.03
CA LYS A 11 5.89 26.23 -37.18
C LYS A 11 5.98 24.92 -37.95
N SER A 12 4.96 24.05 -37.79
CA SER A 12 3.95 23.75 -38.84
C SER A 12 3.48 22.29 -38.86
N HIS A 13 2.19 22.14 -39.19
CA HIS A 13 1.56 21.00 -39.90
C HIS A 13 1.40 19.68 -39.11
N ARG A 14 0.40 18.82 -39.32
CA ARG A 14 -0.91 18.78 -40.00
C ARG A 14 -1.32 17.31 -39.85
N GLN A 15 -2.60 17.01 -39.62
CA GLN A 15 -3.41 16.03 -40.34
C GLN A 15 -4.51 15.44 -39.45
N GLU A 16 -5.72 15.70 -39.93
CA GLU A 16 -6.93 14.94 -39.69
C GLU A 16 -6.75 13.47 -40.09
N ALA A 17 -7.38 12.57 -39.35
CA ALA A 17 -7.80 11.29 -39.89
C ALA A 17 -9.13 10.89 -39.24
N HIS A 18 -10.15 10.90 -40.07
CA HIS A 18 -11.44 10.25 -39.88
C HIS A 18 -11.25 8.76 -39.52
N SER A 19 -12.06 8.24 -38.59
CA SER A 19 -12.57 6.89 -38.76
C SER A 19 -13.90 6.68 -38.04
N SER A 20 -14.93 6.62 -38.88
CA SER A 20 -16.26 6.08 -38.64
C SER A 20 -16.23 4.61 -38.23
N ARG A 21 -17.16 4.22 -37.35
CA ARG A 21 -17.79 2.89 -37.08
C ARG A 21 -18.51 3.08 -35.74
N PHE A 22 -19.80 2.80 -35.53
CA PHE A 22 -20.59 1.62 -35.91
C PHE A 22 -22.09 1.99 -35.97
N PRO A 23 -22.91 1.28 -36.77
CA PRO A 23 -24.36 1.33 -36.64
C PRO A 23 -24.84 0.51 -35.44
N THR A 24 -25.76 1.11 -34.70
CA THR A 24 -26.70 0.47 -33.77
C THR A 24 -27.89 -0.03 -34.57
N ASP A 25 -28.37 -1.25 -34.31
CA ASP A 25 -29.75 -1.76 -34.48
C ASP A 25 -29.69 -3.27 -34.14
N ASN A 26 -30.25 -3.84 -33.07
CA ASN A 26 -31.57 -3.79 -32.44
C ASN A 26 -32.67 -4.46 -33.28
N HIS A 27 -33.01 -5.72 -32.95
CA HIS A 27 -34.25 -6.50 -33.23
C HIS A 27 -33.93 -7.98 -32.88
N THR A 28 -34.78 -8.87 -32.35
CA THR A 28 -36.13 -8.82 -31.79
C THR A 28 -36.48 -10.21 -31.22
N LEU A 29 -37.10 -10.19 -30.03
CA LEU A 29 -38.19 -11.02 -29.47
C LEU A 29 -38.32 -12.54 -29.71
N GLN A 30 -38.58 -13.18 -28.57
CA GLN A 30 -39.63 -14.18 -28.26
C GLN A 30 -39.43 -15.65 -28.66
N HIS A 31 -39.28 -16.48 -27.62
CA HIS A 31 -40.07 -17.70 -27.53
C HIS A 31 -40.67 -17.86 -26.13
N LEU A 32 -41.97 -18.10 -26.10
CA LEU A 32 -42.88 -18.23 -24.96
C LEU A 32 -43.17 -19.73 -24.80
N GLN A 33 -43.20 -20.24 -23.56
CA GLN A 33 -44.15 -21.24 -23.00
C GLN A 33 -43.46 -22.09 -21.90
N HIS A 34 -43.84 -21.93 -20.63
CA HIS A 34 -44.95 -22.59 -19.92
C HIS A 34 -44.64 -24.05 -19.52
N ILE A 35 -44.03 -24.23 -18.35
CA ILE A 35 -44.26 -25.44 -17.52
C ILE A 35 -44.54 -24.96 -16.09
N LYS A 36 -45.73 -25.32 -15.61
CA LYS A 36 -46.15 -25.22 -14.23
C LYS A 36 -45.59 -26.41 -13.44
N ALA A 37 -45.33 -26.11 -12.17
CA ALA A 37 -45.58 -26.93 -11.00
C ALA A 37 -44.42 -27.76 -10.39
N VAL A 38 -44.43 -27.66 -9.06
CA VAL A 38 -43.89 -28.54 -8.01
C VAL A 38 -42.37 -28.45 -7.79
N GLU A 39 -41.97 -27.71 -6.75
CA GLU A 39 -41.53 -28.31 -5.48
C GLU A 39 -41.14 -27.20 -4.49
N GLN A 40 -41.83 -27.18 -3.35
CA GLN A 40 -41.47 -26.40 -2.18
C GLN A 40 -40.29 -27.09 -1.47
N CYS A 41 -39.07 -26.67 -1.79
CA CYS A 41 -37.92 -26.91 -0.93
C CYS A 41 -37.74 -25.68 -0.03
N GLN A 42 -38.12 -25.84 1.24
CA GLN A 42 -37.82 -24.90 2.31
C GLN A 42 -36.30 -24.74 2.43
N ILE A 43 -35.78 -23.60 1.97
CA ILE A 43 -34.41 -23.16 2.25
C ILE A 43 -34.43 -22.58 3.67
N PRO A 44 -33.66 -23.11 4.63
CA PRO A 44 -33.54 -22.47 5.94
C PRO A 44 -32.91 -21.08 5.78
N PRO A 45 -33.30 -20.08 6.60
CA PRO A 45 -32.69 -18.75 6.53
C PRO A 45 -31.20 -18.86 6.85
N SER A 46 -30.37 -18.72 5.81
CA SER A 46 -28.92 -18.56 5.97
C SER A 46 -28.69 -17.32 6.83
N SER A 47 -28.21 -17.56 8.03
CA SER A 47 -27.87 -16.53 9.00
C SER A 47 -26.92 -15.50 8.37
N PRO A 48 -27.10 -14.19 8.62
CA PRO A 48 -26.11 -13.22 8.22
C PRO A 48 -24.82 -13.50 9.01
N THR A 49 -23.81 -14.02 8.32
CA THR A 49 -22.45 -14.16 8.86
C THR A 49 -21.96 -12.77 9.19
N SER A 50 -22.03 -12.43 10.48
CA SER A 50 -21.48 -11.19 11.04
C SER A 50 -20.01 -11.09 10.62
N PRO A 51 -19.57 -10.00 9.98
CA PRO A 51 -18.16 -9.82 9.69
C PRO A 51 -17.41 -9.83 11.02
N THR A 52 -16.54 -10.81 11.19
CA THR A 52 -15.68 -10.94 12.36
C THR A 52 -14.95 -9.60 12.54
N PRO A 53 -15.04 -8.95 13.72
CA PRO A 53 -14.35 -7.70 13.93
C PRO A 53 -12.85 -7.98 13.77
N HIS A 54 -12.24 -7.32 12.78
CA HIS A 54 -10.80 -7.29 12.62
C HIS A 54 -10.20 -6.78 13.94
N PHE A 55 -9.61 -7.68 14.72
CA PHE A 55 -9.04 -7.35 16.02
C PHE A 55 -7.78 -6.52 15.79
N PHE A 56 -7.88 -5.21 16.03
CA PHE A 56 -6.73 -4.32 16.12
C PHE A 56 -5.97 -4.62 17.43
N ILE A 57 -5.00 -5.54 17.39
CA ILE A 57 -4.12 -5.80 18.54
C ILE A 57 -3.08 -4.68 18.63
N MET A 58 -3.41 -3.60 19.34
CA MET A 58 -2.49 -2.49 19.61
C MET A 58 -1.61 -2.82 20.81
N SER A 59 -0.54 -3.58 20.57
CA SER A 59 0.41 -4.07 21.56
C SER A 59 1.68 -3.21 21.63
N ARG A 60 2.27 -3.04 22.82
CA ARG A 60 3.51 -2.24 22.99
C ARG A 60 4.70 -2.80 22.17
N LYS A 61 4.72 -4.11 21.97
CA LYS A 61 5.62 -4.82 21.07
C LYS A 61 4.78 -5.64 20.11
N LEU A 62 5.08 -5.54 18.82
CA LEU A 62 4.43 -6.38 17.81
C LEU A 62 4.97 -7.81 17.93
N LYS A 63 4.11 -8.79 17.65
CA LYS A 63 4.53 -10.18 17.52
C LYS A 63 5.07 -10.41 16.12
N THR A 64 5.88 -11.46 15.95
CA THR A 64 6.17 -11.98 14.60
C THR A 64 4.87 -12.44 13.96
N GLY A 65 4.67 -12.13 12.68
CA GLY A 65 3.49 -12.53 11.94
C GLY A 65 3.27 -11.76 10.64
N THR A 66 2.13 -11.99 10.03
CA THR A 66 1.72 -11.32 8.79
C THR A 66 0.75 -10.19 9.09
N TYR A 67 1.03 -9.01 8.55
CA TYR A 67 0.30 -7.78 8.83
C TYR A 67 -0.07 -7.03 7.55
N ILE A 68 -1.16 -6.30 7.63
CA ILE A 68 -1.46 -5.18 6.74
C ILE A 68 -0.98 -3.91 7.45
N ILE A 69 -0.11 -3.15 6.79
CA ILE A 69 0.39 -1.86 7.31
C ILE A 69 -0.40 -0.74 6.64
N ARG A 70 -0.96 0.16 7.45
CA ARG A 70 -1.73 1.32 6.97
C ARG A 70 -1.13 2.62 7.47
N SER A 71 -1.14 3.64 6.63
CA SER A 71 -0.77 5.00 7.03
C SER A 71 -1.94 5.67 7.73
N VAL A 72 -1.67 6.38 8.83
CA VAL A 72 -2.69 7.21 9.48
C VAL A 72 -2.99 8.47 8.64
N ALA A 73 -2.04 8.95 7.84
CA ALA A 73 -2.21 10.16 7.02
C ALA A 73 -3.08 9.97 5.77
N VAL A 74 -3.22 8.74 5.27
CA VAL A 74 -3.96 8.43 4.03
C VAL A 74 -5.16 7.58 4.38
N LYS A 75 -6.36 8.17 4.25
CA LYS A 75 -7.61 7.50 4.59
C LYS A 75 -7.77 6.21 3.79
N ASP A 76 -8.00 5.11 4.50
CA ASP A 76 -8.17 3.76 3.96
C ASP A 76 -7.00 3.26 3.09
N GLY A 77 -5.87 3.98 3.09
CA GLY A 77 -4.66 3.63 2.35
C GLY A 77 -3.88 2.50 3.01
N CYS A 78 -3.05 1.82 2.23
CA CYS A 78 -2.14 0.80 2.73
C CYS A 78 -0.72 1.05 2.23
N ILE A 79 0.25 0.49 2.94
CA ILE A 79 1.63 0.46 2.49
C ILE A 79 1.83 -0.79 1.65
N GLY A 80 2.53 -0.69 0.53
CA GLY A 80 2.73 -1.84 -0.33
C GLY A 80 3.56 -1.58 -1.57
N ARG A 81 3.68 -2.60 -2.40
CA ARG A 81 4.35 -2.55 -3.69
C ARG A 81 3.34 -2.38 -4.81
N SER A 82 3.80 -1.85 -5.95
CA SER A 82 2.96 -1.85 -7.17
C SER A 82 2.83 -3.28 -7.69
N LYS A 83 1.68 -3.65 -8.28
CA LYS A 83 1.58 -4.91 -9.06
C LYS A 83 2.26 -4.82 -10.42
N ARG A 84 2.37 -3.61 -10.96
CA ARG A 84 3.04 -3.33 -12.23
C ARG A 84 4.44 -2.84 -11.89
N GLU A 85 5.36 -3.79 -11.78
CA GLU A 85 6.79 -3.51 -11.57
C GLU A 85 7.59 -3.86 -12.81
N GLN A 86 8.73 -3.19 -12.96
CA GLN A 86 9.73 -3.59 -13.95
C GLN A 86 10.27 -4.97 -13.58
N GLN A 87 10.41 -5.84 -14.57
CA GLN A 87 10.96 -7.19 -14.41
C GLN A 87 12.49 -7.16 -14.41
N ASP A 88 13.06 -6.53 -13.39
CA ASP A 88 14.49 -6.51 -13.11
C ASP A 88 14.75 -6.84 -11.63
N LEU A 89 16.02 -6.94 -11.26
CA LEU A 89 16.46 -7.22 -9.89
C LEU A 89 16.76 -5.95 -9.08
N ALA A 90 16.41 -4.76 -9.60
CA ALA A 90 16.60 -3.52 -8.87
C ALA A 90 15.69 -3.48 -7.63
N PRO A 91 16.08 -2.74 -6.56
CA PRO A 91 15.22 -2.50 -5.42
C PRO A 91 13.82 -2.03 -5.83
N LYS A 92 12.79 -2.64 -5.24
CA LYS A 92 11.40 -2.35 -5.58
C LYS A 92 10.84 -1.33 -4.61
N LYS A 93 10.32 -0.23 -5.15
CA LYS A 93 9.78 0.88 -4.37
C LYS A 93 8.58 0.43 -3.54
N VAL A 94 8.51 0.91 -2.30
CA VAL A 94 7.35 0.73 -1.43
C VAL A 94 6.59 2.05 -1.31
N PHE A 95 5.29 2.00 -1.57
CA PHE A 95 4.41 3.16 -1.70
C PHE A 95 3.34 3.19 -0.62
N SER A 96 2.86 4.40 -0.33
CA SER A 96 1.52 4.62 0.20
C SER A 96 0.52 4.52 -0.96
N LEU A 97 -0.31 3.48 -0.94
CA LEU A 97 -1.31 3.20 -1.95
C LEU A 97 -2.66 3.78 -1.50
N PRO A 98 -3.47 4.34 -2.41
CA PRO A 98 -4.81 4.80 -2.06
C PRO A 98 -5.74 3.62 -1.73
N ALA A 99 -6.92 3.95 -1.21
CA ALA A 99 -7.96 2.97 -0.90
C ALA A 99 -8.31 2.09 -2.12
N HIS A 100 -8.78 0.86 -1.84
CA HIS A 100 -9.22 -0.12 -2.85
C HIS A 100 -8.12 -0.68 -3.77
N HIS A 101 -6.86 -0.35 -3.54
CA HIS A 101 -5.77 -1.12 -4.11
C HIS A 101 -5.57 -2.45 -3.40
N ASP A 102 -4.90 -3.35 -4.11
CA ASP A 102 -4.51 -4.63 -3.59
C ASP A 102 -3.66 -4.47 -2.35
N VAL A 103 -4.14 -5.07 -1.27
CA VAL A 103 -3.50 -4.98 0.02
C VAL A 103 -2.26 -5.86 0.00
N GLN A 104 -1.09 -5.24 0.18
CA GLN A 104 0.15 -5.96 0.35
C GLN A 104 0.24 -6.49 1.78
N GLN A 105 0.50 -7.79 1.90
CA GLN A 105 0.85 -8.41 3.18
C GLN A 105 2.32 -8.17 3.47
N PHE A 106 2.62 -7.79 4.72
CA PHE A 106 3.96 -7.67 5.25
C PHE A 106 4.22 -8.81 6.22
N VAL A 107 5.35 -9.49 6.06
CA VAL A 107 5.89 -10.30 7.16
C VAL A 107 6.62 -9.33 8.08
N VAL A 108 6.36 -9.43 9.39
CA VAL A 108 7.07 -8.72 10.44
C VAL A 108 7.72 -9.79 11.30
N GLU A 109 9.04 -9.75 11.44
CA GLU A 109 9.79 -10.66 12.30
C GLU A 109 10.40 -9.88 13.45
N ALA A 110 10.03 -10.25 14.68
CA ALA A 110 10.68 -9.76 15.88
C ALA A 110 12.02 -10.48 16.07
N LEU A 111 13.09 -9.71 16.22
CA LEU A 111 14.44 -10.22 16.45
C LEU A 111 14.75 -10.26 17.96
N ASP A 112 15.72 -11.08 18.35
CA ASP A 112 16.18 -11.23 19.75
C ASP A 112 16.68 -9.92 20.36
N ASN A 113 17.19 -9.01 19.52
CA ASN A 113 17.66 -7.69 19.93
C ASN A 113 16.52 -6.66 20.16
N GLY A 114 15.26 -7.08 20.03
CA GLY A 114 14.08 -6.24 20.22
C GLY A 114 13.76 -5.30 19.06
N ARG A 115 14.48 -5.41 17.93
CA ARG A 115 14.17 -4.76 16.65
C ARG A 115 13.37 -5.71 15.76
N TYR A 116 13.02 -5.23 14.59
CA TYR A 116 12.20 -5.96 13.63
C TYR A 116 12.84 -5.92 12.25
N GLN A 117 12.66 -6.98 11.49
CA GLN A 117 12.77 -6.90 10.03
C GLN A 117 11.35 -6.89 9.45
N LEU A 118 11.19 -6.20 8.32
CA LEU A 118 9.92 -6.10 7.60
C LEU A 118 10.11 -6.55 6.17
N TRP A 119 9.19 -7.36 5.64
CA TRP A 119 9.23 -7.86 4.27
C TRP A 119 7.99 -7.46 3.51
N ALA A 120 8.17 -6.81 2.36
CA ALA A 120 7.13 -6.57 1.37
C ALA A 120 7.32 -7.57 0.20
N GLY A 121 7.15 -8.86 0.50
CA GLY A 121 7.57 -9.97 -0.38
C GLY A 121 9.10 -10.16 -0.47
N SER A 122 9.89 -9.17 -0.04
CA SER A 122 11.34 -9.23 0.13
C SER A 122 11.74 -8.27 1.26
N PRO A 123 12.92 -8.46 1.91
CA PRO A 123 13.33 -7.63 3.04
C PRO A 123 13.38 -6.14 2.66
N THR A 124 13.03 -5.27 3.59
CA THR A 124 13.01 -3.82 3.35
C THR A 124 14.28 -3.14 3.82
N ALA A 125 14.69 -2.09 3.11
CA ALA A 125 15.78 -1.20 3.52
C ALA A 125 15.60 0.21 2.95
N THR A 126 16.38 1.15 3.47
CA THR A 126 16.50 2.50 2.92
C THR A 126 17.42 2.51 1.70
N VAL A 127 16.91 3.02 0.58
CA VAL A 127 17.67 3.30 -0.66
C VAL A 127 17.38 4.74 -1.08
N ASP A 128 18.41 5.56 -1.23
CA ASP A 128 18.30 6.98 -1.61
C ASP A 128 17.27 7.78 -0.79
N GLY A 129 17.23 7.53 0.52
CA GLY A 129 16.29 8.20 1.44
C GLY A 129 14.83 7.74 1.31
N HIS A 130 14.58 6.61 0.64
CA HIS A 130 13.24 6.05 0.47
C HIS A 130 13.22 4.57 0.84
N LEU A 131 12.04 4.09 1.24
CA LEU A 131 11.82 2.68 1.53
C LEU A 131 11.75 1.87 0.24
N SER A 132 12.48 0.76 0.21
CA SER A 132 12.47 -0.20 -0.88
C SER A 132 12.51 -1.63 -0.36
N ALA A 133 11.91 -2.58 -1.09
CA ALA A 133 12.10 -4.01 -0.93
C ALA A 133 13.32 -4.44 -1.75
N ILE A 134 14.28 -5.12 -1.10
CA ILE A 134 15.56 -5.47 -1.70
C ILE A 134 15.51 -6.91 -2.21
N LEU A 135 15.66 -7.08 -3.53
CA LEU A 135 15.60 -8.39 -4.18
C LEU A 135 16.95 -9.13 -4.21
N LEU A 136 18.04 -8.39 -3.98
CA LEU A 136 19.41 -8.91 -3.91
C LEU A 136 19.97 -8.71 -2.50
N SER A 137 21.11 -9.32 -2.18
CA SER A 137 21.74 -9.18 -0.87
C SER A 137 22.40 -7.82 -0.61
N SER A 138 22.24 -6.84 -1.52
CA SER A 138 22.82 -5.51 -1.43
C SER A 138 21.80 -4.43 -1.84
N PRO A 139 21.54 -3.41 -1.01
CA PRO A 139 22.06 -3.25 0.36
C PRO A 139 21.56 -4.34 1.31
N PRO A 140 22.22 -4.57 2.45
CA PRO A 140 21.71 -5.50 3.45
C PRO A 140 20.31 -5.05 3.93
N PRO A 141 19.44 -6.00 4.34
CA PRO A 141 18.16 -5.67 4.96
C PRO A 141 18.34 -4.75 6.16
N GLU A 142 17.42 -3.80 6.34
CA GLU A 142 17.45 -2.88 7.46
C GLU A 142 16.64 -3.43 8.64
N GLU A 143 17.17 -3.22 9.84
CA GLU A 143 16.45 -3.50 11.08
C GLU A 143 15.77 -2.22 11.57
N TRP A 144 14.50 -2.37 11.96
CA TRP A 144 13.62 -1.26 12.31
C TRP A 144 13.25 -1.31 13.79
N ASN A 145 13.19 -0.13 14.41
CA ASN A 145 12.49 0.05 15.68
C ASN A 145 11.02 0.33 15.37
N ILE A 146 10.10 -0.53 15.83
CA ILE A 146 8.66 -0.26 15.77
C ILE A 146 8.19 0.16 17.17
N VAL A 147 7.78 1.42 17.32
CA VAL A 147 7.49 2.02 18.63
C VAL A 147 6.02 2.41 18.71
N TYR A 148 5.28 1.78 19.63
CA TYR A 148 3.89 2.10 19.87
C TYR A 148 3.75 3.48 20.55
N GLN A 149 2.83 4.30 20.04
CA GLN A 149 2.47 5.62 20.54
C GLN A 149 1.07 5.57 21.17
N PRO A 150 0.95 5.34 22.49
CA PRO A 150 -0.34 5.07 23.13
C PRO A 150 -1.36 6.20 23.00
N SER A 151 -0.89 7.45 23.03
CA SER A 151 -1.74 8.64 22.89
C SER A 151 -2.37 8.77 21.51
N GLN A 152 -1.79 8.13 20.50
CA GLN A 152 -2.23 8.20 19.10
C GLN A 152 -2.70 6.84 18.56
N LYS A 153 -2.62 5.76 19.37
CA LYS A 153 -3.02 4.38 19.02
C LYS A 153 -2.42 3.91 17.69
N ALA A 154 -1.16 4.27 17.45
CA ALA A 154 -0.43 3.99 16.23
C ALA A 154 1.06 3.76 16.53
N TYR A 155 1.82 3.40 15.53
CA TYR A 155 3.25 3.10 15.63
C TYR A 155 4.06 4.08 14.79
N THR A 156 5.26 4.41 15.26
CA THR A 156 6.33 4.92 14.41
C THR A 156 7.21 3.75 13.97
N ILE A 157 7.75 3.83 12.75
CA ILE A 157 8.71 2.86 12.21
C ILE A 157 9.99 3.62 11.93
N GLU A 158 11.07 3.24 12.61
CA GLU A 158 12.30 4.01 12.67
C GLU A 158 13.52 3.17 12.36
N THR A 159 14.57 3.80 11.86
CA THR A 159 15.88 3.17 11.69
C THR A 159 16.42 2.61 13.01
N ALA A 160 17.35 1.66 12.96
CA ALA A 160 17.99 1.09 14.15
C ALA A 160 18.56 2.15 15.10
N SER A 161 19.14 3.22 14.55
CA SER A 161 19.69 4.40 15.23
C SER A 161 18.63 5.38 15.75
N ARG A 162 17.36 5.23 15.35
CA ARG A 162 16.23 6.10 15.73
C ARG A 162 16.38 7.57 15.32
N ASP A 163 17.27 7.84 14.37
CA ASP A 163 17.49 9.16 13.79
C ASP A 163 16.53 9.46 12.62
N ARG A 164 15.98 8.41 11.98
CA ARG A 164 15.07 8.55 10.84
C ARG A 164 13.77 7.72 10.98
N SER A 165 12.69 8.39 10.59
CA SER A 165 11.29 8.04 10.34
C SER A 165 10.95 7.36 9.02
N TRP A 166 10.13 6.31 8.96
CA TRP A 166 9.22 6.19 7.81
C TRP A 166 8.27 7.39 7.80
N THR A 167 8.09 8.01 6.64
CA THR A 167 7.24 9.19 6.48
C THR A 167 6.51 9.12 5.15
N ILE A 168 5.24 9.50 5.15
CA ILE A 168 4.43 9.69 3.95
C ILE A 168 4.56 11.15 3.47
N PRO A 169 5.27 11.44 2.37
CA PRO A 169 5.57 12.81 1.95
C PRO A 169 4.35 13.63 1.53
N SER A 170 3.34 12.99 0.97
CA SER A 170 2.09 13.60 0.49
C SER A 170 0.92 12.65 0.74
N LYS A 171 -0.27 13.20 0.96
CA LYS A 171 -1.51 12.42 1.14
C LYS A 171 -2.06 11.86 -0.19
N GLU A 172 -1.41 12.16 -1.31
CA GLU A 172 -1.71 11.58 -2.60
C GLU A 172 -1.43 10.07 -2.64
N GLY A 173 -2.16 9.35 -3.50
CA GLY A 173 -1.89 7.94 -3.74
C GLY A 173 -0.59 7.72 -4.52
N PHE A 174 0.01 6.54 -4.38
CA PHE A 174 1.22 6.12 -5.09
C PHE A 174 2.47 6.94 -4.75
N VAL A 175 2.51 7.53 -3.56
CA VAL A 175 3.69 8.25 -3.07
C VAL A 175 4.65 7.26 -2.42
N GLN A 176 5.91 7.25 -2.83
CA GLN A 176 6.90 6.37 -2.23
C GLN A 176 7.13 6.76 -0.76
N VAL A 177 7.18 5.76 0.13
CA VAL A 177 7.47 5.99 1.55
C VAL A 177 8.89 6.52 1.68
N ALA A 178 9.05 7.69 2.29
CA ALA A 178 10.36 8.29 2.53
C ALA A 178 10.91 7.82 3.87
N VAL A 179 12.24 7.84 4.01
CA VAL A 179 12.95 7.64 5.27
C VAL A 179 13.68 8.93 5.63
N ARG A 180 13.08 9.74 6.51
CA ARG A 180 13.48 11.13 6.81
C ARG A 180 13.88 11.30 8.27
N PRO A 181 14.63 12.35 8.64
CA PRO A 181 14.90 12.65 10.04
C PRO A 181 13.62 12.61 10.89
N SER A 182 13.67 11.87 11.99
CA SER A 182 12.51 11.68 12.87
C SER A 182 12.21 12.96 13.64
N THR A 183 10.93 13.30 13.83
CA THR A 183 10.51 14.53 14.54
C THR A 183 10.65 14.47 16.08
N ARG A 184 11.53 13.59 16.58
CA ARG A 184 11.70 13.18 17.98
C ARG A 184 12.24 14.26 18.95
N PRO A 185 11.80 14.24 20.23
CA PRO A 185 10.52 13.74 20.75
C PRO A 185 9.46 14.84 20.65
N PRO A 186 8.42 14.71 19.82
CA PRO A 186 7.36 15.70 19.80
C PRO A 186 6.30 15.34 20.85
N PRO A 187 5.52 16.30 21.36
CA PRO A 187 4.37 16.01 22.22
C PRO A 187 3.33 15.12 21.52
N ARG A 188 3.28 15.16 20.18
CA ARG A 188 2.54 14.25 19.29
C ARG A 188 3.26 14.13 17.95
N TYR A 189 3.38 12.92 17.41
CA TYR A 189 3.93 12.71 16.08
C TYR A 189 2.93 13.17 15.02
N PRO A 190 3.41 13.71 13.89
CA PRO A 190 2.54 14.04 12.77
C PRO A 190 1.96 12.75 12.15
N GLU A 191 0.73 12.83 11.60
CA GLU A 191 0.02 11.67 11.03
C GLU A 191 0.81 10.94 9.95
N ASN A 192 1.67 11.66 9.23
CA ASN A 192 2.47 11.09 8.14
C ASN A 192 3.65 10.25 8.62
N GLU A 193 3.96 10.23 9.91
CA GLU A 193 4.93 9.32 10.53
C GLU A 193 4.27 8.18 11.31
N LEU A 194 2.94 8.09 11.26
CA LEU A 194 2.16 7.13 12.05
C LEU A 194 1.53 6.05 11.19
N PHE A 195 1.66 4.82 11.68
CA PHE A 195 1.22 3.61 10.98
C PHE A 195 0.43 2.71 11.91
N THR A 196 -0.55 1.99 11.38
CA THR A 196 -1.26 0.93 12.09
C THR A 196 -0.92 -0.42 11.48
N PHE A 197 -0.92 -1.44 12.34
CA PHE A 197 -0.65 -2.82 11.97
C PHE A 197 -1.90 -3.64 12.26
N GLU A 198 -2.46 -4.21 11.21
CA GLU A 198 -3.63 -5.08 11.28
C GLU A 198 -3.16 -6.52 11.05
N ALA A 199 -3.23 -7.36 12.08
CA ALA A 199 -2.79 -8.75 11.98
C ALA A 199 -3.73 -9.51 11.03
N MET A 200 -3.16 -10.14 10.01
CA MET A 200 -3.83 -11.21 9.29
C MET A 200 -3.82 -12.41 10.26
N GLN A 201 -4.99 -12.99 10.56
CA GLN A 201 -5.15 -13.97 11.64
C GLN A 201 -3.96 -14.95 11.74
N PRO A 202 -3.47 -15.25 12.95
CA PRO A 202 -2.50 -16.32 13.11
C PRO A 202 -3.14 -17.59 12.55
N HIS A 203 -2.42 -18.27 11.65
CA HIS A 203 -2.69 -19.68 11.44
C HIS A 203 -2.34 -20.33 12.78
N ASP A 204 -3.34 -20.74 13.55
CA ASP A 204 -3.09 -21.63 14.68
C ASP A 204 -2.51 -22.92 14.05
N ASP A 205 -1.24 -23.20 14.35
CA ASP A 205 -0.58 -24.48 14.03
C ASP A 205 -1.11 -25.60 14.93
#